data_AF-A0A940MQ85-F1
#
_entry.id   AF-A0A940MQ85-F1
#
_cell.length_a   1.000
_cell.length_b   1.000
_cell.length_c   1.000
_cell.angle_alpha   90.00
_cell.angle_beta   90.00
_cell.angle_gamma   90.00
#
_symmetry.space_group_name_H-M   'P 1'
#
loop_
_entity.id
_entity.type
_entity.pdbx_description
1 polymer ?
#
loop_
_entity_poly.entity_id
_entity_poly.type
_entity_poly.pdbx_seq_one_letter_code
_entity_poly.pdbx_strand_id
1 'polypeptide(L)'
;MSLASHKISGDHGHYTITRFLPEAITDFGAQFTTLARAAEIHGPGAKELKQSLKKIGAKPELPWRAVGADIYLVSDIGKVVPT
;
A
#
# COMPACT_ATOMS: atom_id res chain seq x y z
N MET A 1 2.37 12.60 -7.50
CA MET A 1 3.49 12.41 -6.56
C MET A 1 3.95 10.97 -6.66
N SER A 2 5.26 10.70 -6.72
CA SER A 2 5.78 9.33 -6.85
C SER A 2 6.02 8.74 -5.46
N LEU A 3 5.48 7.54 -5.20
CA LEU A 3 5.83 6.75 -4.02
C LEU A 3 7.25 6.20 -4.22
N ALA A 4 8.25 6.80 -3.58
CA ALA A 4 9.63 6.30 -3.63
C ALA A 4 9.88 5.34 -2.46
N SER A 5 10.48 4.19 -2.74
CA SER A 5 11.03 3.32 -1.70
C SER A 5 12.48 3.72 -1.41
N HIS A 6 12.87 3.65 -0.14
CA HIS A 6 14.21 3.99 0.32
C HIS A 6 14.97 2.73 0.70
N LYS A 7 16.21 2.63 0.23
CA LYS A 7 17.13 1.56 0.58
C LYS A 7 17.94 1.99 1.80
N ILE A 8 17.80 1.27 2.92
CA ILE A 8 18.55 1.51 4.16
C ILE A 8 19.54 0.34 4.31
N SER A 9 20.83 0.66 4.30
CA SER A 9 21.91 -0.30 4.55
C SER A 9 22.36 -0.19 6.00
N GLY A 10 22.53 -1.32 6.70
CA GLY A 10 23.15 -1.35 8.02
C GLY A 10 24.68 -1.17 7.95
N ASP A 11 25.31 -0.84 9.08
CA ASP A 11 26.75 -0.53 9.20
C ASP A 11 27.70 -1.62 8.68
N HIS A 12 27.23 -2.87 8.59
CA HIS A 12 28.01 -3.98 8.06
C HIS A 12 27.76 -4.26 6.57
N GLY A 13 26.96 -3.47 5.86
CA GLY A 13 26.74 -3.57 4.40
C GLY A 13 26.01 -4.84 3.91
N HIS A 14 26.00 -5.90 4.71
CA HIS A 14 25.40 -7.20 4.40
C HIS A 14 23.88 -7.26 4.60
N TYR A 15 23.31 -6.29 5.32
CA TYR A 15 21.87 -6.21 5.56
C TYR A 15 21.32 -4.95 4.95
N THR A 16 20.45 -5.12 3.96
CA THR A 16 19.67 -4.03 3.39
C THR A 16 18.20 -4.26 3.66
N ILE A 17 17.51 -3.24 4.13
CA ILE A 17 16.05 -3.20 4.16
C ILE A 17 15.56 -2.13 3.17
N THR A 18 14.47 -2.44 2.48
CA THR A 18 13.76 -1.45 1.67
C THR A 18 12.55 -0.98 2.46
N ARG A 19 12.48 0.32 2.75
CA ARG A 19 11.43 0.92 3.56
C ARG A 19 10.71 2.01 2.78
N PHE A 20 9.40 2.08 2.98
CA PHE A 20 8.59 3.24 2.60
C PHE A 20 8.42 4.15 3.81
N LEU A 21 8.57 5.46 3.62
CA LEU A 21 8.35 6.48 4.65
C LEU A 21 7.06 7.25 4.32
N PRO A 22 5.88 6.79 4.79
CA PRO A 22 4.61 7.47 4.51
C PRO A 22 4.58 8.93 4.97
N GLU A 23 5.32 9.27 6.04
CA GLU A 23 5.46 10.63 6.57
C GLU A 23 6.15 11.61 5.60
N ALA A 24 6.90 11.10 4.62
CA ALA A 24 7.50 11.93 3.58
C ALA A 24 6.48 12.36 2.51
N ILE A 25 5.24 11.86 2.58
CA ILE A 25 4.17 12.17 1.63
C ILE A 25 3.08 12.97 2.35
N THR A 26 2.91 14.22 1.92
CA THR A 26 1.83 15.08 2.36
C THR A 26 0.48 14.40 2.13
N ASP A 27 -0.34 14.33 3.18
CA ASP A 27 -1.68 13.74 3.17
C ASP A 27 -1.73 12.29 2.67
N PHE A 28 -0.72 11.48 3.02
CA PHE A 28 -0.66 10.06 2.61
C PHE A 28 -1.97 9.31 2.88
N GLY A 29 -2.54 9.46 4.09
CA GLY A 29 -3.78 8.76 4.47
C GLY A 29 -5.04 9.21 3.71
N ALA A 30 -5.01 10.36 3.06
CA ALA A 30 -6.12 10.81 2.21
C ALA A 30 -6.04 10.20 0.80
N GLN A 31 -4.84 9.88 0.33
CA GLN A 31 -4.59 9.44 -1.05
C GLN A 31 -4.35 7.94 -1.15
N PHE A 32 -3.70 7.35 -0.15
CA PHE A 32 -3.21 5.98 -0.17
C PHE A 32 -3.61 5.21 1.07
N THR A 33 -3.71 3.90 0.93
CA THR A 33 -3.98 2.99 2.04
C THR A 33 -3.37 1.61 1.76
N THR A 34 -3.41 0.73 2.75
CA THR A 34 -3.03 -0.68 2.62
C THR A 34 -4.27 -1.56 2.66
N LEU A 35 -4.18 -2.79 2.14
CA LEU A 35 -5.29 -3.75 2.23
C LEU A 35 -5.68 -4.08 3.67
N ALA A 36 -4.71 -4.16 4.58
CA ALA A 36 -4.97 -4.41 5.99
C ALA A 36 -5.77 -3.26 6.61
N ARG A 37 -5.36 -2.02 6.36
CA ARG A 37 -6.07 -0.83 6.87
C ARG A 37 -7.46 -0.68 6.26
N ALA A 38 -7.59 -0.91 4.95
CA ALA A 38 -8.89 -0.88 4.28
C ALA A 38 -9.84 -1.97 4.83
N ALA A 39 -9.32 -3.18 5.12
CA ALA A 39 -10.11 -4.25 5.72
C ALA A 39 -10.61 -3.89 7.12
N GLU A 40 -9.76 -3.28 7.95
CA GLU A 40 -10.15 -2.79 9.29
C GLU A 40 -11.28 -1.77 9.24
N ILE A 41 -11.26 -0.85 8.27
CA ILE A 41 -12.22 0.24 8.16
C ILE A 41 -13.54 -0.24 7.56
N HIS A 42 -13.49 -1.03 6.50
CA HIS A 42 -14.67 -1.31 5.68
C HIS A 42 -15.31 -2.67 5.97
N GLY A 43 -14.60 -3.60 6.62
CA GLY A 43 -15.12 -4.92 7.00
C GLY A 43 -14.66 -6.09 6.12
N PRO A 44 -14.61 -6.00 4.77
CA PRO A 44 -14.11 -7.08 3.94
C PRO A 44 -12.67 -7.47 4.30
N GLY A 45 -12.38 -8.77 4.32
CA GLY A 45 -11.02 -9.24 4.59
C GLY A 45 -10.04 -8.80 3.49
N ALA A 46 -8.77 -8.59 3.85
CA ALA A 46 -7.72 -8.13 2.91
C ALA A 46 -7.60 -8.99 1.64
N LYS A 47 -7.87 -10.30 1.75
CA LYS A 47 -7.87 -11.23 0.60
C LYS A 47 -9.02 -10.96 -0.38
N GLU A 48 -10.20 -10.65 0.15
CA GLU A 48 -11.39 -10.34 -0.65
C GLU A 48 -11.20 -9.00 -1.38
N LEU A 49 -10.74 -7.97 -0.67
CA LEU A 49 -10.39 -6.67 -1.26
C LEU A 49 -9.41 -6.83 -2.42
N LYS A 50 -8.35 -7.63 -2.22
CA LYS A 50 -7.36 -7.89 -3.28
C LYS A 50 -7.99 -8.54 -4.52
N GLN A 51 -8.93 -9.47 -4.34
CA GLN A 51 -9.63 -10.09 -5.45
C GLN A 51 -10.53 -9.09 -6.18
N SER A 52 -11.27 -8.25 -5.46
CA SER A 52 -12.14 -7.22 -6.04
C SER A 52 -11.34 -6.16 -6.80
N LEU A 53 -10.23 -5.68 -6.26
CA LEU A 53 -9.30 -4.76 -6.95
C LEU A 53 -8.76 -5.38 -8.24
N LYS A 54 -8.38 -6.67 -8.20
CA LYS A 54 -7.91 -7.39 -9.38
C LYS A 54 -8.99 -7.48 -10.47
N LYS A 55 -10.28 -7.66 -10.11
CA LYS A 55 -11.39 -7.72 -11.07
C LYS A 55 -11.58 -6.41 -11.83
N ILE A 56 -11.32 -5.27 -11.18
CA ILE A 56 -11.40 -3.94 -11.80
C ILE A 56 -10.07 -3.48 -12.42
N GLY A 57 -9.04 -4.34 -12.39
CA GLY A 57 -7.71 -4.04 -12.94
C GLY A 57 -6.86 -3.08 -12.11
N ALA A 58 -7.28 -2.75 -10.88
CA ALA A 58 -6.51 -1.89 -9.98
C ALA A 58 -5.25 -2.61 -9.49
N LYS A 59 -4.11 -1.94 -9.63
CA LYS A 59 -2.78 -2.41 -9.20
C LYS A 59 -2.30 -1.55 -8.02
N PRO A 60 -1.45 -2.10 -7.14
CA PRO A 60 -0.83 -1.29 -6.12
C PRO A 60 0.12 -0.29 -6.76
N GLU A 61 0.08 0.95 -6.27
CA GLU A 61 1.04 2.00 -6.59
C GLU A 61 2.43 1.64 -6.08
N LEU A 62 2.48 0.95 -4.93
CA LEU A 62 3.70 0.33 -4.44
C LEU A 62 3.45 -1.13 -4.03
N PRO A 63 4.09 -2.11 -4.67
CA PRO A 63 3.84 -3.53 -4.37
C PRO A 63 4.56 -3.98 -3.09
N TRP A 64 4.06 -5.04 -2.46
CA TRP A 64 4.65 -5.70 -1.29
C TRP A 64 6.14 -5.98 -1.45
N ARG A 65 6.57 -6.41 -2.64
CA ARG A 65 7.99 -6.73 -2.91
C ARG A 65 8.91 -5.52 -2.76
N ALA A 66 8.36 -4.31 -2.89
CA ALA A 66 9.13 -3.10 -2.72
C ALA A 66 9.27 -2.74 -1.23
N VAL A 67 8.21 -2.83 -0.43
CA VAL A 67 8.19 -2.19 0.92
C VAL A 67 7.48 -2.99 2.01
N GLY A 68 7.18 -4.26 1.77
CA GLY A 68 6.52 -5.14 2.74
C GLY A 68 5.03 -4.83 2.95
N ALA A 69 4.39 -4.08 2.05
CA ALA A 69 2.95 -3.90 1.97
C ALA A 69 2.52 -3.54 0.55
N ASP A 70 1.34 -3.99 0.12
CA ASP A 70 0.72 -3.45 -1.10
C ASP A 70 0.03 -2.12 -0.73
N ILE A 71 0.48 -1.02 -1.34
CA ILE A 71 -0.08 0.33 -1.19
C ILE A 71 -0.97 0.63 -2.40
N TYR A 72 -2.23 0.97 -2.15
CA TYR A 72 -3.23 1.29 -3.17
C TYR A 72 -3.73 2.73 -3.00
N LEU A 73 -4.32 3.28 -4.06
CA LEU A 73 -5.11 4.50 -3.97
C LEU A 73 -6.40 4.26 -3.18
N VAL A 74 -6.75 5.21 -2.31
CA VAL A 74 -8.03 5.20 -1.60
C VAL A 74 -9.20 5.23 -2.58
N SER A 75 -9.06 5.92 -3.71
CA SER A 75 -10.08 5.98 -4.76
C SER A 75 -10.35 4.63 -5.43
N ASP A 76 -9.34 3.77 -5.57
CA ASP A 76 -9.53 2.41 -6.10
C ASP A 76 -10.17 1.48 -5.07
N ILE A 77 -9.80 1.63 -3.79
CA ILE A 77 -10.46 0.93 -2.68
C ILE A 77 -11.94 1.31 -2.62
N GLY A 78 -12.25 2.60 -2.76
CA GLY A 78 -13.62 3.14 -2.79
C GLY A 78 -14.53 2.51 -3.86
N LYS A 79 -13.96 2.01 -4.96
CA LYS A 79 -14.72 1.34 -6.03
C LYS A 79 -15.14 -0.09 -5.67
N VAL A 80 -14.53 -0.70 -4.65
CA VAL A 80 -14.70 -2.12 -4.31
C VAL A 80 -15.21 -2.35 -2.89
N VAL A 81 -15.27 -1.32 -2.06
CA VAL A 81 -15.88 -1.38 -0.72
C VAL A 81 -17.34 -0.97 -0.77
N PRO A 82 -18.21 -1.51 0.11
CA PRO A 82 -19.57 -1.03 0.25
C PRO A 82 -19.57 0.41 0.78
N THR A 83 -20.31 1.31 0.12
CA THR A 83 -20.63 2.66 0.60
C THR A 83 -21.61 2.65 1.76
#